data_AF-A0ABD2YWC7-F1
#
_entry.id   AF-A0ABD2YWC7-F1
#
_cell.length_a   1.000
_cell.length_b   1.000
_cell.length_c   1.000
_cell.angle_alpha   90.00
_cell.angle_beta   90.00
_cell.angle_gamma   90.00
#
_symmetry.space_group_name_H-M   'P 1'
#
loop_
_entity.id
_entity.type
_entity.pdbx_description
1 polymer ?
#
loop_
_entity_poly.entity_id
_entity_poly.type
_entity_poly.pdbx_seq_one_letter_code
_entity_poly.pdbx_strand_id
1 'polypeptide(L)'
;MTTKGRMRKWGMQVDPKYIFCGASEESMDHIFFECIETYKVWRKVMSLCFIHKRKCGLAEDQKWMSKRWCKDTFANRLKKIVLAATVYYIWAARNRFIFQHIPATTKQMLTSIMNTVQENIVSWRGIPKTKINWDLVMEWSLWHRIFYDV
;
A
#
# COMPACT_ATOMS: atom_id res chain seq x y z
N MET A 1 -6.01 6.46 -11.13
CA MET A 1 -5.62 5.23 -11.85
C MET A 1 -6.72 4.85 -12.84
N THR A 2 -6.36 4.56 -14.09
CA THR A 2 -7.29 4.06 -15.12
C THR A 2 -7.25 2.54 -15.14
N THR A 3 -8.40 1.88 -15.04
CA THR A 3 -8.50 0.41 -15.10
C THR A 3 -8.80 -0.05 -16.53
N LYS A 4 -8.50 -1.31 -16.86
CA LYS A 4 -8.85 -1.92 -18.16
C LYS A 4 -10.35 -1.87 -18.43
N GLY A 5 -11.18 -2.01 -17.39
CA GLY A 5 -12.62 -1.78 -17.51
C GLY A 5 -12.98 -0.38 -18.00
N ARG A 6 -12.24 0.66 -17.58
CA ARG A 6 -12.40 2.03 -18.11
C ARG A 6 -11.87 2.16 -19.54
N MET A 7 -10.77 1.50 -19.89
CA MET A 7 -10.22 1.48 -21.26
C MET A 7 -11.19 0.86 -22.27
N ARG A 8 -11.89 -0.23 -21.89
CA ARG A 8 -12.94 -0.83 -22.74
C ARG A 8 -14.12 0.11 -22.98
N LYS A 9 -14.53 0.89 -21.97
CA LYS A 9 -15.56 1.93 -22.14
C LYS A 9 -15.16 3.02 -23.14
N TRP A 10 -13.86 3.18 -23.40
CA TRP A 10 -13.32 4.07 -24.42
C TRP A 10 -13.13 3.40 -25.79
N GLY A 11 -13.60 2.17 -25.97
CA GLY A 11 -13.50 1.44 -27.25
C GLY A 11 -12.16 0.73 -27.48
N MET A 12 -11.26 0.71 -26.50
CA MET A 12 -9.99 -0.01 -26.63
C MET A 12 -10.20 -1.53 -26.48
N GLN A 13 -9.62 -2.31 -27.39
CA GLN A 13 -9.63 -3.78 -27.32
C GLN A 13 -8.54 -4.28 -26.37
N VAL A 14 -8.88 -4.37 -25.08
CA VAL A 14 -7.99 -4.91 -24.04
C VAL A 14 -8.64 -6.10 -23.34
N ASP A 15 -7.87 -7.14 -23.04
CA ASP A 15 -8.35 -8.25 -22.20
C ASP A 15 -8.77 -7.69 -20.83
N PRO A 16 -10.05 -7.79 -20.44
CA PRO A 16 -10.55 -7.21 -19.20
C PRO A 16 -9.97 -7.88 -17.95
N LYS A 17 -9.43 -9.10 -18.05
CA LYS A 17 -8.91 -9.84 -16.90
C LYS A 17 -7.74 -9.13 -16.23
N TYR A 18 -7.73 -9.17 -14.91
CA TYR A 18 -6.64 -8.60 -14.13
C TYR A 18 -5.38 -9.45 -14.24
N ILE A 19 -4.24 -8.78 -14.44
CA ILE A 19 -2.99 -9.42 -14.86
C ILE A 19 -2.37 -10.36 -13.81
N PHE A 20 -2.65 -10.17 -12.52
CA PHE A 20 -2.00 -10.94 -11.46
C PHE A 20 -2.74 -12.24 -11.12
N CYS A 21 -4.07 -12.25 -11.23
CA CYS A 21 -4.88 -13.42 -10.88
C CYS A 21 -5.59 -14.08 -12.06
N GLY A 22 -5.80 -13.35 -13.18
CA GLY A 22 -6.57 -13.82 -14.33
C GLY A 22 -8.04 -14.17 -14.04
N ALA A 23 -8.54 -13.91 -12.83
CA ALA A 23 -9.78 -14.48 -12.33
C ALA A 23 -11.02 -13.59 -12.56
N SER A 24 -10.85 -12.27 -12.61
CA SER A 24 -11.97 -11.34 -12.76
C SER A 24 -11.57 -10.10 -13.55
N GLU A 25 -12.57 -9.34 -14.00
CA GLU A 25 -12.35 -8.08 -14.67
C GLU A 25 -11.67 -7.06 -13.76
N GLU A 26 -10.79 -6.25 -14.33
CA GLU A 26 -10.05 -5.26 -13.59
C GLU A 26 -10.91 -4.05 -13.19
N SER A 27 -11.22 -3.98 -11.90
CA SER A 27 -11.81 -2.82 -11.21
C SER A 27 -10.87 -2.28 -10.13
N MET A 28 -11.15 -1.09 -9.59
CA MET A 28 -10.37 -0.55 -8.46
C MET A 28 -10.45 -1.46 -7.23
N ASP A 29 -11.66 -1.96 -6.92
CA ASP A 29 -11.85 -2.88 -5.80
C ASP A 29 -11.14 -4.21 -6.06
N HIS A 30 -11.12 -4.69 -7.30
CA HIS A 30 -10.39 -5.89 -7.66
C HIS A 30 -8.87 -5.73 -7.50
N ILE A 31 -8.32 -4.61 -7.99
CA ILE A 31 -6.88 -4.31 -7.89
C ILE A 31 -6.42 -4.27 -6.44
N PHE A 32 -7.19 -3.66 -5.53
CA PHE A 32 -6.73 -3.43 -4.16
C PHE A 32 -7.25 -4.45 -3.14
N PHE A 33 -8.43 -5.04 -3.33
CA PHE A 33 -9.09 -5.82 -2.29
C PHE A 33 -9.52 -7.22 -2.71
N GLU A 34 -9.89 -7.46 -3.97
CA GLU A 34 -10.44 -8.76 -4.39
C GLU A 34 -9.44 -9.70 -5.04
N CYS A 35 -8.44 -9.18 -5.73
CA CYS A 35 -7.38 -10.00 -6.27
C CYS A 35 -6.56 -10.63 -5.13
N ILE A 36 -6.46 -11.96 -5.13
CA ILE A 36 -5.75 -12.72 -4.10
C ILE A 36 -4.28 -12.31 -3.97
N GLU A 37 -3.59 -12.01 -5.08
CA GLU A 37 -2.17 -11.61 -5.06
C GLU A 37 -1.93 -10.24 -4.45
N THR A 38 -2.65 -9.21 -4.90
CA THR A 38 -2.53 -7.87 -4.32
C THR A 38 -3.07 -7.81 -2.90
N TYR A 39 -4.09 -8.61 -2.56
CA TYR A 39 -4.58 -8.71 -1.19
C TYR A 39 -3.52 -9.25 -0.23
N LYS A 40 -2.64 -10.17 -0.66
CA LYS A 40 -1.49 -10.62 0.15
C LYS A 40 -0.56 -9.44 0.51
N VAL A 41 -0.28 -8.56 -0.47
CA VAL A 41 0.52 -7.34 -0.24
C VAL A 41 -0.17 -6.44 0.78
N TRP A 42 -1.44 -6.10 0.54
CA TRP A 42 -2.24 -5.26 1.42
C TRP A 42 -2.33 -5.79 2.84
N ARG A 43 -2.63 -7.08 3.00
CA ARG A 43 -2.74 -7.71 4.32
C ARG A 43 -1.42 -7.66 5.08
N LYS A 44 -0.29 -7.93 4.42
CA LYS A 44 1.02 -7.82 5.06
C LYS A 44 1.30 -6.39 5.50
N VAL A 45 1.07 -5.42 4.62
CA VAL A 45 1.27 -3.99 4.92
C VAL A 45 0.37 -3.51 6.07
N MET A 46 -0.92 -3.85 6.06
CA MET A 46 -1.83 -3.48 7.14
C MET A 46 -1.39 -4.07 8.49
N SER A 47 -0.90 -5.32 8.49
CA SER A 47 -0.34 -5.96 9.68
C SER A 47 0.88 -5.19 10.23
N LEU A 48 1.80 -4.77 9.35
CA LEU A 48 2.98 -3.97 9.74
C LEU A 48 2.60 -2.61 10.34
N CYS A 49 1.38 -2.13 10.09
CA CYS A 49 0.85 -0.88 10.62
C CYS A 49 -0.08 -1.07 11.84
N PHE A 50 -0.20 -2.29 12.37
CA PHE A 50 -1.15 -2.67 13.43
C PHE A 50 -2.60 -2.31 13.07
N ILE A 51 -2.96 -2.47 11.79
CA ILE A 51 -4.32 -2.24 11.28
C ILE A 51 -5.02 -3.59 11.17
N HIS A 52 -5.91 -3.85 12.13
CA HIS A 52 -6.78 -5.02 12.13
C HIS A 52 -8.21 -4.58 11.78
N LYS A 53 -8.60 -4.82 10.53
CA LYS A 53 -9.97 -4.58 10.06
C LYS A 53 -10.38 -5.66 9.07
N ARG A 54 -11.68 -5.81 8.87
CA ARG A 54 -12.21 -6.67 7.81
C ARG A 54 -11.94 -6.05 6.43
N LYS A 55 -11.92 -6.90 5.42
CA LYS A 55 -11.93 -6.45 4.03
C LYS A 55 -13.25 -5.71 3.77
N CYS A 56 -13.14 -4.53 3.18
CA CYS A 56 -14.26 -3.74 2.66
C CYS A 56 -13.81 -3.02 1.38
N GLY A 57 -14.74 -2.35 0.71
CA GLY A 57 -14.46 -1.66 -0.55
C GLY A 57 -13.60 -0.41 -0.37
N LEU A 58 -13.01 0.09 -1.47
CA LEU A 58 -12.10 1.22 -1.46
C LEU A 58 -12.68 2.47 -0.78
N ALA A 59 -13.94 2.79 -1.07
CA ALA A 59 -14.60 3.99 -0.55
C ALA A 59 -14.80 3.93 0.98
N GLU A 60 -15.14 2.75 1.51
CA GLU A 60 -15.31 2.55 2.94
C GLU A 60 -13.96 2.66 3.67
N ASP A 61 -12.91 2.09 3.09
CA ASP A 61 -11.55 2.20 3.63
C ASP A 61 -11.05 3.63 3.64
N GLN A 62 -11.24 4.37 2.56
CA GLN A 62 -10.87 5.79 2.50
C GLN A 62 -11.57 6.58 3.60
N LYS A 63 -12.86 6.35 3.82
CA LYS A 63 -13.63 7.00 4.89
C LYS A 63 -13.13 6.61 6.28
N TRP A 64 -12.84 5.33 6.50
CA TRP A 64 -12.32 4.83 7.77
C TRP A 64 -10.95 5.44 8.11
N MET A 65 -10.04 5.47 7.13
CA MET A 65 -8.69 6.02 7.28
C MET A 65 -8.73 7.52 7.53
N SER A 66 -9.55 8.26 6.79
CA SER A 66 -9.68 9.71 6.93
C SER A 66 -10.16 10.12 8.32
N LYS A 67 -11.08 9.34 8.90
CA LYS A 67 -11.58 9.58 10.27
C LYS A 67 -10.54 9.28 11.34
N ARG A 68 -9.74 8.22 11.18
CA ARG A 68 -8.80 7.77 12.22
C ARG A 68 -7.43 8.44 12.13
N TRP A 69 -7.00 8.86 10.95
CA TRP A 69 -5.65 9.40 10.70
C TRP A 69 -5.67 10.91 10.44
N CYS A 70 -6.64 11.61 11.03
CA CYS A 70 -6.78 13.06 10.93
C CYS A 70 -5.68 13.81 11.68
N LYS A 71 -5.23 13.29 12.83
CA LYS A 71 -4.16 13.90 13.62
C LYS A 71 -2.80 13.72 12.97
N ASP A 72 -1.96 14.74 13.09
CA ASP A 72 -0.63 14.77 12.51
C ASP A 72 0.44 14.14 13.40
N THR A 73 0.26 12.85 13.72
CA THR A 73 1.19 12.07 14.53
C THR A 73 2.15 11.27 13.67
N PHE A 74 3.32 10.90 14.21
CA PHE A 74 4.26 9.99 13.57
C PHE A 74 3.58 8.75 13.00
N ALA A 75 2.82 8.04 13.85
CA ALA A 75 2.11 6.83 13.47
C ALA A 75 1.15 7.06 12.29
N ASN A 76 0.42 8.18 12.26
CA ASN A 76 -0.50 8.49 11.17
C ASN A 76 0.22 8.90 9.89
N ARG A 77 1.31 9.68 9.98
CA ARG A 77 2.14 10.03 8.82
C ARG A 77 2.77 8.77 8.20
N LEU A 78 3.33 7.89 9.03
CA LEU A 78 3.89 6.61 8.61
C LEU A 78 2.85 5.77 7.86
N LYS A 79 1.66 5.58 8.46
CA LYS A 79 0.56 4.84 7.84
C LYS A 79 0.17 5.42 6.48
N LYS A 80 0.08 6.75 6.35
CA LYS A 80 -0.22 7.42 5.07
C LYS A 80 0.86 7.13 4.01
N ILE A 81 2.15 7.24 4.36
CA ILE A 81 3.26 6.97 3.44
C ILE A 81 3.25 5.52 2.99
N VAL A 82 3.11 4.59 3.94
CA VAL A 82 3.06 3.16 3.68
C VAL A 82 1.92 2.81 2.72
N LEU A 83 0.74 3.39 2.91
CA LEU A 83 -0.38 3.16 2.01
C LEU A 83 -0.19 3.77 0.63
N ALA A 84 0.35 4.99 0.56
CA ALA A 84 0.67 5.64 -0.71
C ALA A 84 1.68 4.80 -1.50
N ALA A 85 2.74 4.32 -0.85
CA ALA A 85 3.72 3.41 -1.46
C ALA A 85 3.08 2.11 -1.93
N THR A 86 2.19 1.51 -1.13
CA THR A 86 1.49 0.27 -1.50
C THR A 86 0.62 0.44 -2.75
N VAL A 87 -0.18 1.51 -2.80
CA VAL A 87 -1.00 1.85 -3.96
C VAL A 87 -0.11 2.07 -5.19
N TYR A 88 0.97 2.83 -5.02
CA TYR A 88 1.91 3.15 -6.08
C TYR A 88 2.58 1.90 -6.66
N TYR A 89 3.16 1.03 -5.82
CA TYR A 89 3.89 -0.14 -6.31
C TYR A 89 3.00 -1.21 -6.94
N ILE A 90 1.75 -1.35 -6.49
CA ILE A 90 0.76 -2.20 -7.18
C ILE A 90 0.45 -1.63 -8.57
N TRP A 91 0.20 -0.33 -8.67
CA TRP A 91 -0.06 0.33 -9.94
C TRP A 91 1.16 0.29 -10.89
N ALA A 92 2.35 0.52 -10.36
CA ALA A 92 3.59 0.51 -11.14
C ALA A 92 3.88 -0.89 -11.68
N ALA A 93 3.75 -1.92 -10.84
CA ALA A 93 3.89 -3.31 -11.25
C ALA A 93 2.88 -3.68 -12.35
N ARG A 94 1.63 -3.24 -12.20
CA ARG A 94 0.59 -3.41 -13.23
C ARG A 94 0.98 -2.77 -14.56
N ASN A 95 1.37 -1.51 -14.54
CA ASN A 95 1.71 -0.78 -15.77
C ASN A 95 2.95 -1.37 -16.44
N ARG A 96 3.96 -1.76 -15.66
CA ARG A 96 5.17 -2.38 -16.20
C ARG A 96 4.84 -3.68 -16.93
N PHE A 97 3.93 -4.49 -16.40
CA PHE A 97 3.47 -5.67 -17.11
C PHE A 97 2.68 -5.32 -18.38
N ILE A 98 1.75 -4.36 -18.32
CA ILE A 98 0.91 -4.00 -19.48
C ILE A 98 1.74 -3.43 -20.64
N PHE A 99 2.71 -2.56 -20.36
CA PHE A 99 3.45 -1.83 -21.39
C PHE A 99 4.81 -2.44 -21.74
N GLN A 100 5.38 -3.26 -20.85
CA GLN A 100 6.73 -3.83 -21.03
C GLN A 100 6.74 -5.36 -20.90
N HIS A 101 5.61 -6.00 -20.59
CA HIS A 101 5.51 -7.45 -20.35
C HIS A 101 6.44 -7.98 -19.25
N ILE A 102 6.84 -7.12 -18.30
CA ILE A 102 7.69 -7.51 -17.18
C ILE A 102 6.79 -7.86 -15.98
N PRO A 103 6.74 -9.13 -15.55
CA PRO A 103 5.96 -9.53 -14.39
C PRO A 103 6.61 -9.04 -13.09
N ALA A 104 5.78 -8.84 -12.08
CA ALA A 104 6.22 -8.57 -10.72
C ALA A 104 5.54 -9.55 -9.76
N THR A 105 6.32 -10.04 -8.81
CA THR A 105 5.83 -10.92 -7.75
C THR A 105 5.35 -10.11 -6.55
N THR A 106 4.46 -10.71 -5.75
CA THR A 106 4.06 -10.21 -4.43
C THR A 106 5.26 -9.86 -3.56
N LYS A 107 6.33 -10.68 -3.60
CA LYS A 107 7.58 -10.43 -2.88
C LYS A 107 8.29 -9.17 -3.36
N GLN A 108 8.47 -8.99 -4.67
CA GLN A 108 9.12 -7.80 -5.24
C GLN A 108 8.39 -6.51 -4.91
N MET A 109 7.05 -6.52 -4.95
CA MET A 109 6.24 -5.37 -4.55
C MET A 109 6.43 -5.05 -3.07
N LEU A 110 6.38 -6.05 -2.18
CA LEU A 110 6.62 -5.86 -0.75
C LEU A 110 8.02 -5.30 -0.46
N THR A 111 9.07 -5.86 -1.08
CA THR A 111 10.44 -5.35 -0.92
C THR A 111 10.55 -3.89 -1.35
N SER A 112 9.95 -3.51 -2.48
CA SER A 112 9.99 -2.13 -2.97
C SER A 112 9.27 -1.17 -2.03
N ILE A 113 8.12 -1.58 -1.47
CA ILE A 113 7.38 -0.80 -0.48
C ILE A 113 8.23 -0.62 0.79
N MET A 114 8.81 -1.70 1.31
CA MET A 114 9.61 -1.64 2.54
C MET A 114 10.82 -0.72 2.40
N ASN A 115 11.60 -0.87 1.32
CA ASN A 115 12.78 -0.02 1.08
C ASN A 115 12.39 1.46 0.98
N THR A 116 11.34 1.77 0.22
CA THR A 116 10.86 3.15 0.05
C THR A 116 10.43 3.77 1.37
N VAL A 117 9.69 3.01 2.19
CA VAL A 117 9.23 3.48 3.50
C VAL A 117 10.43 3.74 4.41
N GLN A 118 11.40 2.81 4.45
CA GLN A 118 12.62 2.98 5.23
C GLN A 118 13.39 4.23 4.82
N GLU A 119 13.65 4.41 3.52
CA GLU A 119 14.35 5.56 2.95
C GLU A 119 13.65 6.89 3.27
N ASN A 120 12.31 6.94 3.20
CA ASN A 120 11.54 8.14 3.49
C ASN A 120 11.58 8.58 4.96
N ILE A 121 11.89 7.68 5.90
CA ILE A 121 11.86 7.94 7.34
C ILE A 121 13.25 8.19 7.91
N VAL A 122 14.34 7.84 7.19
CA VAL A 122 15.72 8.00 7.68
C VAL A 122 16.02 9.43 8.15
N SER A 123 15.38 10.44 7.55
CA SER A 123 15.59 11.86 7.91
C SER A 123 14.76 12.34 9.09
N TRP A 124 13.79 11.56 9.58
CA TRP A 124 12.85 12.02 10.61
C TRP A 124 13.52 12.05 11.97
N ARG A 125 13.25 13.09 12.76
CA ARG A 125 13.80 13.30 14.11
C ARG A 125 12.71 13.86 15.01
N GLY A 126 12.94 13.88 16.33
CA GLY A 126 12.02 14.50 17.26
C GLY A 126 10.71 13.74 17.42
N ILE A 127 10.73 12.40 17.26
CA ILE A 127 9.53 11.58 17.46
C ILE A 127 9.38 11.21 18.94
N PRO A 128 8.20 11.41 19.56
CA PRO A 128 7.97 11.03 20.95
C PRO A 128 8.07 9.52 21.14
N LYS A 129 8.73 9.07 22.22
CA LYS A 129 8.83 7.65 22.58
C LYS A 129 7.53 7.15 23.23
N THR A 130 6.52 6.92 22.41
CA THR A 130 5.28 6.22 22.80
C THR A 130 5.37 4.74 22.44
N LYS A 131 4.60 3.89 23.10
CA LYS A 131 4.52 2.45 22.77
C LYS A 131 4.24 2.22 21.28
N ILE A 132 3.22 2.89 20.73
CA ILE A 132 2.85 2.73 19.31
C ILE A 132 3.96 3.17 18.35
N ASN A 133 4.67 4.27 18.63
CA ASN A 133 5.77 4.71 17.78
C ASN A 133 6.96 3.74 17.87
N TRP A 134 7.24 3.21 19.07
CA TRP A 134 8.28 2.21 19.28
C TRP A 134 7.99 0.92 18.52
N ASP A 135 6.78 0.38 18.68
CA ASP A 135 6.36 -0.85 18.00
C ASP A 135 6.43 -0.69 16.47
N LEU A 136 6.03 0.47 15.94
CA LEU A 136 6.12 0.75 14.50
C LEU A 136 7.57 0.84 14.02
N VAL A 137 8.47 1.44 14.81
CA VAL A 137 9.90 1.49 14.47
C VAL A 137 10.50 0.09 14.41
N MET A 138 10.16 -0.76 15.38
CA MET A 138 10.65 -2.14 15.42
C MET A 138 10.11 -2.96 14.25
N GLU A 139 8.80 -2.92 13.99
CA GLU A 139 8.16 -3.72 12.94
C GLU A 139 8.66 -3.35 11.54
N TRP A 140 8.98 -2.08 11.31
CA TRP A 140 9.53 -1.59 10.04
C TRP A 140 11.08 -1.61 9.98
N SER A 141 11.73 -2.12 11.03
CA SER A 141 13.20 -2.15 11.16
C SER A 141 13.83 -0.77 10.93
N LEU A 142 13.21 0.28 11.47
CA LEU A 142 13.64 1.67 11.33
C LEU A 142 14.73 2.00 12.36
N TRP A 143 15.50 3.04 12.08
CA TRP A 143 16.54 3.51 12.99
C TRP A 143 15.92 4.07 14.27
N HIS A 144 16.32 3.57 15.45
CA HIS A 144 15.83 4.06 16.75
C HIS A 144 16.29 5.49 17.08
N ARG A 145 17.29 6.02 16.38
CA ARG A 145 17.81 7.40 16.55
C ARG A 145 16.84 8.50 16.12
N ILE A 146 15.65 8.14 15.62
CA ILE A 146 14.61 9.10 15.25
C ILE A 146 13.82 9.59 16.48
N PHE A 147 13.89 8.87 17.60
CA PHE A 147 13.34 9.31 18.87
C PHE A 147 14.22 10.41 19.48
N TYR A 148 13.61 11.35 20.21
CA TYR A 148 14.35 12.23 21.11
C TYR A 148 14.24 11.70 22.54
N ASP A 149 15.29 11.93 23.31
CA ASP A 149 15.29 11.65 24.75
C ASP A 149 14.46 12.72 25.45
N VAL A 150 13.55 12.27 26.33
CA VAL A 150 12.75 13.14 27.21
C VAL A 150 13.51 13.35 28.50
#